data_AF-A0A8S9LB51-F1
#
_entry.id   AF-A0A8S9LB51-F1
#
_cell.length_a   1.000
_cell.length_b   1.000
_cell.length_c   1.000
_cell.angle_alpha   90.00
_cell.angle_beta   90.00
_cell.angle_gamma   90.00
#
_symmetry.space_group_name_H-M   'P 1'
#
loop_
_entity.id
_entity.type
_entity.pdbx_description
1 polymer ?
#
loop_
_entity_poly.entity_id
_entity_poly.type
_entity_poly.pdbx_seq_one_letter_code
_entity_poly.pdbx_strand_id
1 'polypeptide(L)'
;MALKTWKPFLTVISLQFGYAGLSIIAKFALDRGMSPHVLAAYRHIVATIFIAPFAFFLDRKVRPKMTLPIFFKIALLGLLEPTIDQNLYYTGMKYTSATFTAAMTNVLPAFAFLMAWIFR
;
A
#
# COMPACT_ATOMS: atom_id res chain seq x y z
N MET A 1 18.46 3.48 -25.91
CA MET A 1 18.22 4.50 -24.85
C MET A 1 16.73 4.78 -24.63
N ALA A 2 15.90 4.90 -25.67
CA ALA A 2 14.45 5.13 -25.55
C ALA A 2 13.67 4.05 -24.77
N LEU A 3 13.96 2.75 -24.98
CA LEU A 3 13.29 1.65 -24.25
C LEU A 3 13.45 1.69 -22.72
N LYS A 4 14.49 2.35 -22.19
CA LYS A 4 14.72 2.45 -20.74
C LYS A 4 13.80 3.51 -20.11
N THR A 5 13.43 4.54 -20.87
CA THR A 5 12.57 5.64 -20.43
C THR A 5 11.09 5.25 -20.39
N TRP A 6 10.64 4.37 -21.30
CA TRP A 6 9.24 3.95 -21.38
C TRP A 6 8.83 2.91 -20.34
N LYS A 7 9.78 2.07 -19.89
CA LYS A 7 9.52 1.04 -18.88
C LYS A 7 8.91 1.61 -17.57
N PRO A 8 9.46 2.66 -16.95
CA PRO A 8 8.85 3.31 -15.78
C PRO A 8 7.40 3.74 -16.01
N PHE A 9 7.10 4.38 -17.16
CA PHE A 9 5.75 4.84 -17.46
C PHE A 9 4.77 3.67 -17.60
N LEU A 10 5.17 2.62 -18.33
CA LEU A 10 4.35 1.42 -18.46
C LEU A 10 4.07 0.79 -17.08
N THR A 11 5.10 0.69 -16.22
CA THR A 11 4.96 0.18 -14.85
C THR A 11 3.97 1.00 -14.03
N VAL A 12 4.06 2.34 -14.09
CA VAL A 12 3.14 3.22 -13.35
C VAL A 12 1.71 3.07 -13.87
N ILE A 13 1.51 3.01 -15.19
CA ILE A 13 0.17 2.83 -15.78
C ILE A 13 -0.42 1.49 -15.34
N SER A 14 0.35 0.40 -15.42
CA SER A 14 -0.10 -0.92 -14.96
C SER A 14 -0.42 -0.94 -13.47
N LEU A 15 0.40 -0.27 -12.65
CA LEU A 15 0.17 -0.14 -11.21
C LEU A 15 -1.13 0.63 -10.90
N GLN A 16 -1.37 1.75 -11.59
CA GLN A 16 -2.59 2.55 -11.41
C GLN A 16 -3.84 1.80 -11.84
N PHE A 17 -3.76 1.04 -12.93
CA PHE A 17 -4.85 0.17 -13.35
C PHE A 17 -5.18 -0.90 -12.28
N GLY A 18 -4.14 -1.50 -11.68
CA GLY A 18 -4.29 -2.43 -10.56
C GLY A 18 -4.95 -1.77 -9.34
N TYR A 19 -4.55 -0.55 -8.97
CA TYR A 19 -5.16 0.21 -7.88
C TYR A 19 -6.62 0.54 -8.15
N ALA A 20 -6.97 0.97 -9.36
CA ALA A 20 -8.35 1.25 -9.74
C ALA A 20 -9.24 0.01 -9.61
N GLY A 21 -8.79 -1.14 -10.13
CA GLY A 21 -9.50 -2.41 -9.98
C GLY A 21 -9.68 -2.81 -8.52
N LEU A 22 -8.63 -2.67 -7.71
CA LEU A 22 -8.67 -2.97 -6.29
C LEU A 22 -9.68 -2.10 -5.53
N SER A 23 -9.72 -0.79 -5.80
CA SER A 23 -10.65 0.13 -5.15
C SER A 23 -12.12 -0.19 -5.46
N ILE A 24 -12.41 -0.63 -6.69
CA ILE A 24 -13.77 -1.05 -7.06
C ILE A 24 -14.16 -2.35 -6.33
N ILE A 25 -13.29 -3.36 -6.33
CA ILE A 25 -13.53 -4.63 -5.64
C ILE A 25 -13.67 -4.42 -4.13
N ALA A 26 -12.79 -3.61 -3.55
CA ALA A 26 -12.82 -3.25 -2.13
C ALA A 26 -14.13 -2.58 -1.77
N LYS A 27 -14.56 -1.56 -2.54
CA LYS A 27 -15.83 -0.87 -2.28
C LYS A 27 -17.02 -1.81 -2.40
N PHE A 28 -17.06 -2.66 -3.43
CA PHE A 28 -18.10 -3.66 -3.59
C PHE A 28 -18.19 -4.64 -2.41
N ALA A 29 -17.04 -5.09 -1.89
CA ALA A 29 -16.99 -5.97 -0.72
C ALA A 29 -17.46 -5.27 0.56
N LEU A 30 -17.05 -4.01 0.77
CA LEU A 30 -17.46 -3.19 1.90
C LEU A 30 -18.96 -2.91 1.90
N ASP A 31 -19.54 -2.63 0.73
CA ASP A 31 -20.98 -2.36 0.57
C ASP A 31 -21.84 -3.60 0.82
N ARG A 32 -21.29 -4.81 0.61
CA ARG A 32 -21.91 -6.09 1.01
C ARG A 32 -21.77 -6.41 2.50
N GLY A 33 -21.29 -5.47 3.30
CA GLY A 33 -21.22 -5.59 4.77
C GLY A 33 -19.89 -6.13 5.29
N MET A 34 -18.86 -6.31 4.45
CA MET A 34 -17.54 -6.75 4.91
C MET A 34 -16.90 -5.69 5.84
N SER A 35 -16.28 -6.14 6.92
CA SER A 35 -15.53 -5.24 7.81
C SER A 35 -14.25 -4.76 7.12
N PRO A 36 -13.94 -3.44 7.13
CA PRO A 36 -12.68 -2.89 6.61
C PRO A 36 -11.43 -3.58 7.16
N HIS A 37 -11.45 -3.92 8.45
CA HIS A 37 -10.36 -4.59 9.14
C HIS A 37 -10.12 -6.00 8.63
N VAL A 38 -11.19 -6.73 8.33
CA VAL A 38 -11.11 -8.08 7.77
C VAL A 38 -10.55 -8.01 6.36
N LEU A 39 -10.97 -7.03 5.56
CA LEU A 39 -10.45 -6.84 4.19
C LEU A 39 -8.95 -6.54 4.20
N ALA A 40 -8.49 -5.65 5.09
CA ALA A 40 -7.07 -5.36 5.27
C ALA A 40 -6.28 -6.61 5.70
N ALA A 41 -6.78 -7.36 6.69
CA ALA A 41 -6.12 -8.57 7.18
C ALA A 41 -5.97 -9.63 6.08
N TYR A 42 -7.04 -9.92 5.32
CA TYR A 42 -6.98 -10.85 4.20
C TYR A 42 -5.96 -10.42 3.14
N ARG A 43 -5.92 -9.13 2.81
CA ARG A 43 -4.97 -8.59 1.84
C ARG A 43 -3.52 -8.79 2.29
N HIS A 44 -3.21 -8.56 3.56
CA HIS A 44 -1.87 -8.79 4.10
C HIS A 44 -1.48 -10.28 4.15
N ILE A 45 -2.42 -11.16 4.52
CA ILE A 45 -2.18 -12.61 4.54
C ILE A 45 -1.87 -13.10 3.13
N VAL A 46 -2.71 -12.74 2.15
CA VAL A 46 -2.52 -13.10 0.75
C VAL A 46 -1.18 -12.55 0.24
N ALA A 47 -0.91 -11.26 0.45
CA ALA A 47 0.37 -10.66 0.05
C ALA A 47 1.57 -11.41 0.67
N THR A 48 1.48 -11.79 1.94
CA THR A 48 2.55 -12.54 2.61
C THR A 48 2.74 -13.92 2.00
N ILE A 49 1.67 -14.67 1.76
CA ILE A 49 1.74 -16.02 1.16
C ILE A 49 2.35 -15.96 -0.24
N PHE A 50 1.96 -14.97 -1.05
CA PHE A 50 2.47 -14.83 -2.41
C PHE A 50 3.91 -14.31 -2.44
N ILE A 51 4.27 -13.32 -1.61
CA ILE A 51 5.59 -12.69 -1.63
C ILE A 51 6.64 -13.53 -0.89
N ALA A 52 6.27 -14.22 0.19
CA ALA A 52 7.19 -15.02 0.99
C ALA A 52 8.08 -16.00 0.21
N PRO A 53 7.56 -16.81 -0.74
CA PRO A 53 8.41 -17.71 -1.53
C PRO A 53 9.40 -16.93 -2.40
N PHE A 54 8.96 -15.87 -3.10
CA PHE A 54 9.88 -15.05 -3.91
C PHE A 54 10.94 -14.38 -3.06
N ALA A 55 10.55 -13.82 -1.91
CA ALA A 55 11.50 -13.24 -0.97
C ALA A 55 12.50 -14.28 -0.47
N PHE A 56 12.08 -15.53 -0.26
CA PHE A 56 12.97 -16.61 0.18
C PHE A 56 13.96 -17.04 -0.91
N PHE A 57 13.52 -17.15 -2.17
CA PHE A 57 14.37 -17.59 -3.27
C PHE A 57 15.28 -16.49 -3.84
N LEU A 58 14.78 -15.27 -4.01
CA LEU A 58 15.51 -14.17 -4.66
C LEU A 58 16.41 -13.42 -3.66
N ASP A 59 15.91 -13.09 -2.46
CA ASP A 59 16.64 -12.19 -1.55
C ASP A 59 17.59 -12.91 -0.61
N ARG A 60 17.69 -14.24 -0.67
CA ARG A 60 18.50 -15.06 0.26
C ARG A 60 19.94 -14.58 0.41
N LYS A 61 20.54 -14.05 -0.68
CA LYS A 61 21.94 -13.62 -0.72
C LYS A 61 22.16 -12.15 -0.36
N VAL A 62 21.10 -11.33 -0.34
CA VAL A 62 21.16 -9.87 -0.17
C VAL A 62 20.64 -9.44 1.22
N ARG A 63 20.01 -10.36 1.97
CA ARG A 63 19.42 -10.07 3.28
C ARG A 63 20.46 -9.56 4.31
N PRO A 64 20.25 -8.35 4.88
CA PRO A 64 21.03 -7.92 6.04
C PRO A 64 20.70 -8.77 7.27
N LYS A 65 21.64 -8.90 8.20
CA LYS A 65 21.41 -9.61 9.46
C LYS A 65 20.32 -8.90 10.26
N MET A 66 19.30 -9.64 10.68
CA MET A 66 18.19 -9.11 11.47
C MET A 66 18.67 -8.81 12.89
N THR A 67 18.82 -7.53 13.23
CA THR A 67 19.11 -7.07 14.60
C THR A 67 17.82 -6.55 15.25
N LEU A 68 17.75 -6.58 16.59
CA LEU A 68 16.58 -6.08 17.33
C LEU A 68 16.18 -4.64 16.93
N PRO A 69 17.11 -3.67 16.76
CA PRO A 69 16.73 -2.32 16.33
C PRO A 69 16.12 -2.28 14.92
N ILE A 70 16.63 -3.10 13.98
CA ILE A 70 16.09 -3.19 12.63
C ILE A 70 14.69 -3.80 12.66
N PHE A 71 14.49 -4.85 13.47
CA PHE A 71 13.18 -5.46 13.67
C PHE A 71 12.15 -4.44 14.17
N PHE A 72 12.47 -3.66 15.21
CA PHE A 72 11.56 -2.63 15.73
C PHE A 72 11.27 -1.53 14.69
N LYS A 73 12.25 -1.11 13.90
CA LYS A 73 12.03 -0.15 12.80
C LYS A 73 11.07 -0.71 11.74
N ILE A 74 11.27 -1.95 11.31
CA ILE A 74 10.40 -2.59 10.33
C ILE A 74 9.00 -2.80 10.90
N ALA A 75 8.88 -3.23 12.16
CA ALA A 75 7.61 -3.41 12.83
C ALA A 75 6.83 -2.09 12.95
N LEU A 76 7.52 -1.00 13.32
CA LEU A 76 6.92 0.33 13.40
C LEU A 76 6.45 0.82 12.02
N LEU A 77 7.28 0.68 10.99
CA LEU A 77 6.90 1.05 9.62
C LEU A 77 5.72 0.21 9.13
N GLY A 78 5.70 -1.10 9.40
CA GLY A 78 4.59 -1.99 9.05
C GLY A 78 3.29 -1.70 9.80
N LEU A 79 3.38 -1.18 11.03
CA LEU A 79 2.21 -0.74 11.78
C LEU A 79 1.67 0.59 11.23
N LEU A 80 2.55 1.59 11.07
CA LEU A 80 2.17 2.94 10.69
C LEU A 80 1.67 3.03 9.25
N GLU A 81 2.40 2.46 8.30
CA GLU A 81 2.03 2.55 6.90
C GLU A 81 0.95 1.49 6.61
N PRO A 82 1.24 0.21 6.32
CA PRO A 82 0.22 -0.67 5.77
C PRO A 82 -0.99 -0.93 6.69
N THR A 83 -0.79 -1.00 8.01
CA THR A 83 -1.88 -1.38 8.92
C THR A 83 -2.82 -0.21 9.19
N ILE A 84 -2.28 0.93 9.65
CA ILE A 84 -3.11 2.10 9.99
C ILE A 84 -3.65 2.77 8.72
N ASP A 85 -2.80 2.99 7.71
CA ASP A 85 -3.23 3.62 6.45
C ASP A 85 -4.36 2.85 5.78
N GLN A 86 -4.19 1.53 5.54
CA GLN A 86 -5.22 0.76 4.83
C GLN A 86 -6.52 0.66 5.63
N ASN A 87 -6.46 0.54 6.95
CA ASN A 87 -7.67 0.50 7.77
C ASN A 87 -8.42 1.84 7.72
N LEU A 88 -7.71 2.97 7.87
CA LEU A 88 -8.31 4.30 7.75
C LEU A 88 -8.85 4.54 6.34
N TYR A 89 -8.09 4.13 5.31
CA TYR A 89 -8.46 4.23 3.91
C TYR A 89 -9.77 3.48 3.60
N TYR A 90 -9.86 2.20 3.97
CA TYR A 90 -11.08 1.40 3.74
C TYR A 90 -12.24 1.83 4.62
N THR A 91 -11.97 2.32 5.84
CA THR A 91 -13.01 2.88 6.70
C THR A 91 -13.57 4.15 6.09
N GLY A 92 -12.71 5.07 5.64
CA GLY A 92 -13.13 6.26 4.90
C GLY A 92 -13.91 5.91 3.63
N MET A 93 -13.42 4.92 2.86
CA MET A 93 -14.10 4.41 1.67
C MET A 93 -15.45 3.74 1.98
N LYS A 94 -15.61 3.11 3.15
CA LYS A 94 -16.89 2.56 3.58
C LYS A 94 -17.94 3.65 3.79
N TYR A 95 -17.55 4.76 4.43
CA TYR A 95 -18.42 5.92 4.67
C TYR A 95 -18.60 6.83 3.44
N THR A 96 -17.75 6.68 2.43
CA THR A 96 -17.77 7.53 1.22
C THR A 96 -17.84 6.66 -0.05
N SER A 97 -17.42 7.20 -1.19
CA SER A 97 -17.33 6.47 -2.47
C SER A 97 -15.88 6.22 -2.85
N ALA A 98 -15.63 5.18 -3.64
CA ALA A 98 -14.28 4.90 -4.16
C ALA A 98 -13.70 6.10 -4.92
N THR A 99 -14.55 6.84 -5.65
CA THR A 99 -14.16 8.07 -6.37
C THR A 99 -13.75 9.18 -5.43
N PHE A 100 -14.49 9.39 -4.34
CA PHE A 100 -14.14 10.40 -3.33
C PHE A 100 -12.81 10.05 -2.65
N THR A 101 -12.62 8.80 -2.25
CA THR A 101 -11.37 8.34 -1.64
C THR A 101 -10.20 8.51 -2.62
N ALA A 102 -10.38 8.18 -3.90
CA ALA A 102 -9.37 8.40 -4.94
C ALA A 102 -9.04 9.89 -5.10
N ALA A 103 -10.03 10.78 -5.11
CA ALA A 103 -9.79 12.22 -5.20
C ALA A 103 -9.00 12.77 -4.00
N MET A 104 -9.25 12.27 -2.78
CA MET A 104 -8.49 12.66 -1.58
C MET A 104 -7.01 12.30 -1.66
N THR A 105 -6.64 11.22 -2.35
CA THR A 105 -5.22 10.85 -2.52
C THR A 105 -4.42 11.93 -3.27
N ASN A 106 -5.06 12.79 -4.07
CA ASN A 106 -4.37 13.92 -4.73
C ASN A 106 -3.85 14.99 -3.75
N VAL A 107 -4.28 14.96 -2.48
CA VAL A 107 -3.79 15.87 -1.43
C VAL A 107 -2.52 15.34 -0.75
N LEU A 108 -2.18 14.06 -0.92
CA LEU A 108 -0.98 13.44 -0.33
C LEU A 108 0.31 14.23 -0.60
N PRO A 109 0.60 14.71 -1.84
CA PRO A 109 1.80 15.48 -2.10
C PRO A 109 1.83 16.79 -1.30
N ALA A 110 0.69 17.47 -1.12
CA ALA A 110 0.62 18.70 -0.35
C ALA A 110 0.99 18.45 1.12
N PHE A 111 0.46 17.38 1.74
CA PHE A 111 0.87 16.98 3.10
C PHE A 111 2.34 16.60 3.17
N ALA A 112 2.87 15.90 2.17
CA ALA A 112 4.30 15.55 2.12
C ALA A 112 5.19 16.80 2.09
N PHE A 113 4.84 17.82 1.28
CA PHE A 113 5.56 19.09 1.26
C PHE A 113 5.46 19.86 2.58
N LEU A 114 4.28 19.89 3.20
CA LEU A 114 4.09 20.55 4.50
C LEU A 114 4.93 19.87 5.59
N MET A 115 4.92 18.54 5.66
CA MET A 115 5.77 17.81 6.59
C MET A 115 7.25 18.06 6.31
N ALA A 116 7.67 18.00 5.04
CA ALA A 116 9.05 18.27 4.66
C ALA A 116 9.48 19.69 5.04
N TRP A 117 8.57 20.67 5.01
CA TRP A 117 8.84 22.04 5.48
C TRP A 117 8.94 22.13 7.00
N ILE A 118 8.05 21.47 7.75
CA ILE A 118 8.02 21.49 9.22
C ILE A 118 9.27 20.79 9.81
N PHE A 119 9.70 19.69 9.20
CA PHE A 119 10.84 18.87 9.64
C PHE A 119 12.15 19.23 8.92
N ARG A 120 12.18 20.35 8.20
CA ARG A 120 13.37 20.88 7.54
C ARG A 120 14.40 21.35 8.56
#